data_AF-A0A1J9Q8L1-F1
#
_entry.id   AF-A0A1J9Q8L1-F1
#
_cell.length_a   1.000
_cell.length_b   1.000
_cell.length_c   1.000
_cell.angle_alpha   90.00
_cell.angle_beta   90.00
_cell.angle_gamma   90.00
#
_symmetry.space_group_name_H-M   'P 1'
#
loop_
_entity.id
_entity.type
_entity.pdbx_description
1 polymer ?
#
loop_
_entity_poly.entity_id
_entity_poly.type
_entity_poly.pdbx_seq_one_letter_code
_entity_poly.pdbx_strand_id
1 'polypeptide(L)'
;MIHVVGAPMAGYRLEFKRNYAINLTLQLYTRLAIGQIDSQHIVPDSDPQAPLVTDSSPKCAIEVAATQIPPPAISQNFLAPVNDTTNRRCQEWTMDYVHRLVHHQYLNENAIQIVQSARDPPNHGVGLNPVGGGRGRGRGK
;
A
#
# COMPACT_ATOMS: atom_id res chain seq x y z
N MET A 1 7.88 -8.32 6.52
CA MET A 1 6.76 -7.54 5.92
C MET A 1 7.19 -6.09 5.79
N ILE A 2 6.96 -5.48 4.63
CA ILE A 2 7.18 -4.04 4.40
C ILE A 2 5.83 -3.34 4.52
N HIS A 3 5.71 -2.31 5.35
CA HIS A 3 4.44 -1.69 5.65
C HIS A 3 4.54 -0.17 5.71
N VAL A 4 3.69 0.53 4.95
CA VAL A 4 3.51 1.98 5.08
C VAL A 4 2.32 2.23 6.01
N VAL A 5 2.62 2.67 7.23
CA VAL A 5 1.60 2.96 8.26
C VAL A 5 1.44 4.45 8.47
N GLY A 6 0.22 4.87 8.73
CA GLY A 6 -0.08 6.25 9.03
C GLY A 6 -1.53 6.59 8.74
N ALA A 7 -1.82 7.86 8.87
CA ALA A 7 -3.11 8.43 8.54
C ALA A 7 -2.87 9.73 7.77
N PRO A 8 -3.78 10.12 6.86
CA PRO A 8 -3.60 11.34 6.06
C PRO A 8 -3.35 12.60 6.89
N MET A 9 -3.88 12.66 8.12
CA MET A 9 -3.71 13.79 9.05
C MET A 9 -2.36 13.82 9.78
N ALA A 10 -1.70 12.66 9.96
CA ALA A 10 -0.43 12.54 10.70
C ALA A 10 0.76 12.22 9.78
N GLY A 11 0.50 11.93 8.51
CA GLY A 11 1.49 11.46 7.56
C GLY A 11 1.69 9.96 7.65
N TYR A 12 2.49 9.45 6.71
CA TYR A 12 2.81 8.04 6.61
C TYR A 12 4.30 7.81 6.83
N ARG A 13 4.64 6.65 7.40
CA ARG A 13 6.01 6.19 7.60
C ARG A 13 6.18 4.76 7.13
N LEU A 14 7.39 4.44 6.67
CA LEU A 14 7.77 3.10 6.28
C LEU A 14 8.27 2.32 7.51
N GLU A 15 7.71 1.14 7.71
CA GLU A 15 8.07 0.20 8.77
C GLU A 15 8.41 -1.17 8.17
N PHE A 16 9.46 -1.80 8.69
CA PHE A 16 9.82 -3.18 8.42
C PHE A 16 9.44 -4.02 9.63
N LYS A 17 8.52 -4.96 9.43
CA LYS A 17 8.05 -5.89 10.45
C LYS A 17 8.69 -7.25 10.22
N ARG A 18 9.59 -7.64 11.12
CA ARG A 18 10.33 -8.92 11.14
C ARG A 18 9.50 -9.98 11.85
N ASN A 19 9.55 -11.23 11.41
CA ASN A 19 8.77 -12.33 12.02
C ASN A 19 7.26 -12.04 12.11
N TYR A 20 6.73 -11.28 11.15
CA TYR A 20 5.31 -10.93 11.12
C TYR A 20 4.47 -12.09 10.62
N ALA A 21 3.62 -12.63 11.50
CA ALA A 21 2.69 -13.70 11.17
C ALA A 21 1.36 -13.11 10.68
N ILE A 22 1.10 -13.20 9.38
CA ILE A 22 -0.11 -12.66 8.72
C ILE A 22 -1.38 -13.31 9.27
N ASN A 23 -1.32 -14.56 9.75
CA ASN A 23 -2.47 -15.24 10.35
C ASN A 23 -2.97 -14.60 11.67
N LEU A 24 -2.18 -13.72 12.30
CA LEU A 24 -2.59 -13.01 13.51
C LEU A 24 -3.44 -11.77 13.21
N THR A 25 -3.63 -11.40 11.94
CA THR A 25 -4.49 -10.27 11.60
C THR A 25 -5.96 -10.63 11.76
N LEU A 26 -6.71 -9.79 12.49
CA LEU A 26 -8.17 -9.92 12.63
C LEU A 26 -8.95 -9.46 11.39
N GLN A 27 -8.29 -8.76 10.46
CA GLN A 27 -8.91 -8.18 9.29
C GLN A 27 -8.93 -9.21 8.15
N LEU A 28 -10.04 -9.28 7.41
CA LEU A 28 -10.13 -10.10 6.20
C LEU A 28 -9.11 -9.60 5.17
N TYR A 29 -8.36 -10.52 4.57
CA TYR A 29 -7.36 -10.21 3.56
C TYR A 29 -7.40 -11.23 2.42
N THR A 30 -6.96 -10.79 1.24
CA THR A 30 -6.66 -11.66 0.11
C THR A 30 -5.18 -11.60 -0.17
N ARG A 31 -4.53 -12.75 -0.38
CA ARG A 31 -3.11 -12.82 -0.75
C ARG A 31 -3.01 -12.90 -2.26
N LEU A 32 -2.30 -11.95 -2.85
CA LEU A 32 -2.02 -11.92 -4.28
C LEU A 32 -0.54 -12.16 -4.51
N ALA A 33 -0.20 -13.22 -5.24
CA ALA A 33 1.18 -13.48 -5.66
C ALA A 33 1.50 -12.62 -6.89
N ILE A 34 2.45 -11.70 -6.74
CA ILE A 34 2.83 -10.74 -7.80
C ILE A 34 4.11 -11.15 -8.54
N GLY A 35 4.91 -12.05 -7.96
CA GLY A 35 6.14 -12.57 -8.55
C GLY A 35 7.03 -13.30 -7.54
N GLN A 36 8.19 -13.74 -8.01
CA GLN A 36 9.25 -14.32 -7.20
C GLN A 36 10.47 -13.41 -7.23
N ILE A 37 11.18 -13.38 -6.11
CA ILE A 37 12.40 -12.58 -5.92
C ILE A 37 13.50 -13.56 -5.58
N ASP A 38 14.68 -13.36 -6.16
CA ASP A 38 15.84 -14.18 -5.86
C ASP A 38 16.27 -14.00 -4.39
N SER A 39 16.56 -15.12 -3.74
CA SER A 39 17.09 -15.18 -2.37
C SER A 39 18.30 -14.26 -2.14
N GLN A 40 19.14 -13.99 -3.14
CA GLN A 40 20.28 -13.08 -3.02
C GLN A 40 19.88 -11.63 -2.72
N HIS A 41 18.64 -11.24 -3.02
CA HIS A 41 18.09 -9.91 -2.75
C HIS A 41 17.33 -9.83 -1.42
N ILE A 42 17.27 -10.93 -0.67
CA ILE A 42 16.52 -11.07 0.59
C ILE A 42 17.48 -11.52 1.69
N VAL A 43 17.39 -10.87 2.85
CA VAL A 43 18.01 -11.39 4.07
C VAL A 43 16.94 -12.20 4.81
N PRO A 44 17.12 -13.51 5.02
CA PRO A 44 16.16 -14.31 5.77
C PRO A 44 16.11 -13.84 7.21
N ASP A 45 14.90 -13.81 7.78
CA ASP A 45 14.75 -13.63 9.23
C ASP A 45 15.50 -14.78 9.93
N SER A 46 16.44 -14.43 10.80
CA SER A 46 17.47 -15.37 11.28
C SER A 46 16.96 -16.37 12.31
N ASP A 47 15.79 -16.12 12.91
CA ASP A 47 15.20 -16.98 13.92
C ASP A 47 13.65 -16.93 13.87
N PRO A 48 12.96 -18.03 13.53
CA PRO A 48 11.50 -18.11 13.51
C PRO A 48 10.85 -18.08 14.90
N GLN A 49 11.61 -18.21 15.98
CA GLN A 49 11.15 -18.04 17.36
C GLN A 49 11.42 -16.65 17.92
N ALA A 50 12.17 -15.81 17.21
CA ALA A 50 12.44 -14.46 17.68
C ALA A 50 11.16 -13.61 17.70
N PRO A 51 11.04 -12.68 18.67
CA PRO A 51 9.85 -11.86 18.82
C PRO A 51 9.58 -11.01 17.57
N LEU A 52 8.32 -10.61 17.39
CA LEU A 52 7.95 -9.61 16.39
C LEU A 52 8.70 -8.31 16.68
N VAL A 53 9.54 -7.89 15.74
CA VAL A 53 10.28 -6.62 15.80
C VAL A 53 9.81 -5.72 14.68
N THR A 54 9.54 -4.46 15.02
CA THR A 54 9.30 -3.41 14.03
C THR A 54 10.50 -2.48 14.02
N ASP A 55 11.10 -2.29 12.86
CA ASP A 55 12.24 -1.39 12.65
C ASP A 55 12.03 -0.51 11.42
N SER A 56 12.91 0.46 11.22
CA SER A 56 12.88 1.38 10.07
C SER A 56 14.15 1.28 9.23
N SER A 57 15.03 0.31 9.52
CA SER A 57 16.33 0.19 8.88
C SER A 57 16.31 -0.92 7.83
N PRO A 58 16.53 -0.62 6.54
CA PRO A 58 16.53 -1.64 5.51
C PRO A 58 17.71 -2.60 5.67
N LYS A 59 17.47 -3.90 5.50
CA LYS A 59 18.47 -4.96 5.63
C LYS A 59 18.79 -5.67 4.32
N CYS A 60 17.92 -5.54 3.32
CA CYS A 60 18.05 -6.23 2.04
C CYS A 60 17.72 -5.31 0.85
N ALA A 61 18.05 -5.74 -0.36
CA ALA A 61 17.92 -4.92 -1.57
C ALA A 61 16.48 -4.45 -1.83
N ILE A 62 15.50 -5.31 -1.55
CA ILE A 62 14.07 -4.97 -1.71
C ILE A 62 13.59 -3.94 -0.68
N GLU A 63 14.18 -3.92 0.51
CA GLU A 63 13.88 -2.92 1.55
C GLU A 63 14.58 -1.60 1.25
N VAL A 64 15.81 -1.65 0.74
CA VAL A 64 16.50 -0.45 0.23
C VAL A 64 15.70 0.18 -0.91
N ALA A 65 15.16 -0.61 -1.83
CA ALA A 65 14.27 -0.12 -2.87
C ALA A 65 13.01 0.55 -2.30
N ALA A 66 12.47 0.05 -1.19
CA ALA A 66 11.32 0.66 -0.51
C ALA A 66 11.65 2.04 0.09
N THR A 67 12.86 2.20 0.64
CA THR A 67 13.30 3.51 1.19
C THR A 67 13.50 4.59 0.13
N GLN A 68 13.66 4.23 -1.14
CA GLN A 68 13.81 5.18 -2.24
C GLN A 68 12.48 5.83 -2.68
N ILE A 69 11.36 5.37 -2.12
CA ILE A 69 10.04 5.85 -2.49
C ILE A 69 9.45 6.57 -1.28
N PRO A 70 9.25 7.90 -1.37
CA PRO A 70 8.73 8.66 -0.25
C PRO A 70 7.32 8.16 0.08
N PRO A 71 7.04 7.85 1.36
CA PRO A 71 5.68 7.60 1.82
C PRO A 71 4.77 8.79 1.47
N PRO A 72 3.45 8.58 1.35
CA PRO A 72 2.54 9.68 1.09
C PRO A 72 2.67 10.79 2.16
N ALA A 73 2.74 12.04 1.71
CA ALA A 73 2.82 13.19 2.60
C ALA A 73 1.48 13.41 3.33
N ILE A 74 1.50 14.24 4.37
CA ILE A 74 0.29 14.73 5.03
C ILE A 74 -0.62 15.36 3.97
N SER A 75 -1.85 14.87 3.88
CA SER A 75 -2.81 15.40 2.92
C SER A 75 -3.14 16.85 3.30
N GLN A 76 -2.92 17.78 2.37
CA GLN A 76 -3.32 19.18 2.56
C GLN A 76 -4.82 19.40 2.37
N ASN A 77 -5.54 18.46 1.73
CA ASN A 77 -6.97 18.55 1.45
C ASN A 77 -7.64 17.16 1.46
N PHE A 78 -7.90 16.63 2.65
CA PHE A 78 -8.45 15.29 2.87
C PHE A 78 -9.77 14.98 2.13
N LEU A 79 -10.57 16.02 1.82
CA LEU A 79 -11.86 15.91 1.14
C LEU A 79 -11.77 16.04 -0.40
N ALA A 80 -10.60 16.39 -0.95
CA ALA A 80 -10.45 16.50 -2.39
C ALA A 80 -10.25 15.11 -3.05
N PRO A 81 -10.63 14.95 -4.33
CA PRO A 81 -10.38 13.72 -5.08
C PRO A 81 -8.91 13.28 -4.98
N VAL A 82 -8.66 11.97 -5.11
CA VAL A 82 -7.30 11.42 -5.18
C VAL A 82 -6.62 12.00 -6.41
N ASN A 83 -5.57 12.78 -6.18
CA ASN A 83 -4.67 13.25 -7.22
C ASN A 83 -3.25 12.86 -6.82
N ASP A 84 -2.42 12.48 -7.80
CA ASP A 84 -1.02 12.02 -7.64
C ASP A 84 -0.12 13.01 -6.88
N THR A 85 -0.56 14.26 -6.72
CA THR A 85 0.19 15.36 -6.12
C THR A 85 -0.25 15.74 -4.70
N THR A 86 -1.55 15.77 -4.37
CA THR A 86 -2.05 16.35 -3.10
C THR A 86 -2.77 15.38 -2.17
N ASN A 87 -3.22 14.23 -2.67
CA ASN A 87 -4.00 13.23 -1.94
C ASN A 87 -3.53 11.80 -2.23
N ARG A 88 -2.21 11.62 -2.17
CA ARG A 88 -1.58 10.34 -2.44
C ARG A 88 -1.94 9.32 -1.35
N ARG A 89 -2.34 8.10 -1.75
CA ARG A 89 -2.70 7.01 -0.83
C ARG A 89 -1.59 5.98 -0.73
N CYS A 90 -1.66 5.10 0.27
CA CYS A 90 -0.73 3.97 0.40
C CYS A 90 -0.72 3.07 -0.84
N GLN A 91 -1.83 2.98 -1.58
CA GLN A 91 -1.89 2.19 -2.82
C GLN A 91 -0.99 2.76 -3.93
N GLU A 92 -0.88 4.09 -4.04
CA GLU A 92 0.05 4.74 -4.99
C GLU A 92 1.51 4.48 -4.62
N TRP A 93 1.79 4.39 -3.31
CA TRP A 93 3.12 3.98 -2.86
C TRP A 93 3.41 2.53 -3.25
N THR A 94 2.43 1.63 -3.10
CA THR A 94 2.58 0.22 -3.52
C THR A 94 2.83 0.09 -5.03
N MET A 95 2.13 0.88 -5.85
CA MET A 95 2.37 0.89 -7.31
C MET A 95 3.79 1.35 -7.65
N ASP A 96 4.23 2.49 -7.12
CA ASP A 96 5.59 3.00 -7.34
C ASP A 96 6.64 2.00 -6.87
N TYR A 97 6.38 1.31 -5.76
CA TYR A 97 7.27 0.28 -5.24
C TYR A 97 7.41 -0.90 -6.18
N VAL A 98 6.31 -1.39 -6.74
CA VAL A 98 6.33 -2.48 -7.72
C VAL A 98 7.05 -2.03 -8.99
N HIS A 99 6.81 -0.81 -9.48
CA HIS A 99 7.55 -0.24 -10.60
C HIS A 99 9.05 -0.18 -10.35
N ARG A 100 9.47 0.21 -9.13
CA ARG A 100 10.88 0.25 -8.73
C ARG A 100 11.50 -1.14 -8.70
N LEU A 101 10.80 -2.14 -8.17
CA LEU A 101 11.28 -3.53 -8.16
C LEU A 101 11.44 -4.08 -9.58
N VAL A 102 10.53 -3.77 -10.49
CA VAL A 102 10.64 -4.16 -11.90
C VAL A 102 11.81 -3.43 -12.58
N HIS A 103 11.99 -2.13 -12.33
CA HIS A 103 13.12 -1.36 -12.85
C HIS A 103 14.48 -1.94 -12.42
N HIS A 104 14.58 -2.42 -11.18
CA HIS A 104 15.78 -3.13 -10.69
C HIS A 104 15.86 -4.59 -11.12
N GLN A 105 14.90 -5.08 -11.92
CA GLN A 105 14.78 -6.47 -12.36
C GLN A 105 14.64 -7.47 -11.20
N TYR A 106 14.19 -7.01 -10.03
CA TYR A 106 13.87 -7.88 -8.89
C TYR A 106 12.52 -8.58 -9.07
N LEU A 107 11.63 -7.99 -9.86
CA LEU A 107 10.36 -8.58 -10.28
C LEU A 107 10.22 -8.51 -11.80
N ASN A 108 9.44 -9.43 -12.36
CA ASN A 108 9.05 -9.38 -13.78
C ASN A 108 8.00 -8.29 -14.01
N GLU A 109 7.98 -7.69 -15.20
CA GLU A 109 7.02 -6.64 -15.60
C GLU A 109 5.55 -7.03 -15.39
N ASN A 110 5.22 -8.33 -15.48
CA ASN A 110 3.86 -8.83 -15.20
C ASN A 110 3.38 -8.49 -13.77
N ALA A 111 4.28 -8.27 -12.82
CA ALA A 111 3.93 -7.85 -11.46
C ALA A 111 3.13 -6.53 -11.46
N ILE A 112 3.43 -5.61 -12.38
CA ILE A 112 2.73 -4.33 -12.50
C ILE A 112 1.27 -4.56 -12.90
N GLN A 113 1.02 -5.43 -13.89
CA GLN A 113 -0.32 -5.75 -14.38
C GLN A 113 -1.19 -6.38 -13.28
N ILE A 114 -0.61 -7.30 -12.50
CA ILE A 114 -1.30 -7.99 -11.40
C ILE A 114 -1.70 -6.99 -10.32
N VAL A 115 -0.76 -6.12 -9.90
CA VAL A 115 -1.03 -5.14 -8.83
C VAL A 115 -2.01 -4.07 -9.29
N GLN A 116 -1.89 -3.59 -10.54
CA GLN A 116 -2.81 -2.62 -11.12
C GLN A 116 -4.24 -3.17 -11.20
N SER A 117 -4.40 -4.47 -11.47
CA SER A 117 -5.72 -5.12 -11.54
C SER A 117 -6.38 -5.29 -10.16
N ALA A 118 -5.58 -5.34 -9.09
CA ALA A 118 -6.05 -5.42 -7.71
C ALA A 118 -6.18 -4.06 -7.02
N ARG A 119 -5.71 -2.99 -7.67
CA ARG A 119 -5.78 -1.62 -7.17
C ARG A 119 -7.23 -1.14 -7.18
N ASP A 120 -7.65 -0.47 -6.11
CA ASP A 120 -8.97 0.14 -6.09
C ASP A 120 -9.03 1.29 -7.11
N PRO A 121 -10.17 1.46 -7.81
CA PRO A 121 -10.31 2.56 -8.75
C PRO A 121 -10.09 3.90 -8.02
N PRO A 122 -9.58 4.95 -8.71
CA PRO A 122 -9.27 6.24 -8.08
C PRO A 122 -10.50 6.92 -7.43
N ASN A 123 -11.72 6.52 -7.81
CA ASN A 123 -12.98 6.94 -7.19
C ASN A 123 -13.30 6.23 -5.86
N HIS A 124 -12.50 5.26 -5.42
CA HIS A 124 -12.76 4.44 -4.24
C HIS A 124 -12.03 4.99 -3.00
N GLY A 125 -12.52 6.07 -2.41
CA GLY A 125 -12.20 6.33 -1.00
C GLY A 125 -12.92 7.54 -0.45
N VAL A 126 -13.09 7.53 0.88
CA VAL A 126 -14.03 8.34 1.69
C VAL A 126 -15.09 9.02 0.82
N GLY A 127 -15.87 8.18 0.15
CA GLY A 127 -17.15 8.62 -0.36
C GLY A 127 -17.97 8.94 0.87
N LEU A 128 -18.03 10.22 1.24
CA LEU A 128 -19.30 10.74 1.70
C LEU A 128 -20.25 10.44 0.55
N ASN A 129 -20.95 9.32 0.63
CA ASN A 129 -22.14 9.13 -0.17
C ASN A 129 -22.94 10.42 0.01
N PRO A 130 -23.24 11.20 -1.05
CA PRO A 130 -24.22 12.25 -0.90
C PRO A 130 -25.49 11.56 -0.41
N VAL A 131 -25.84 11.84 0.85
CA VAL A 131 -27.07 11.35 1.45
C VAL A 131 -28.20 11.83 0.56
N GLY A 132 -28.86 10.87 -0.09
CA GLY A 132 -30.20 11.03 -0.62
C GLY A 132 -30.37 12.12 -1.68
N GLY A 133 -29.93 11.82 -2.92
CA GLY A 133 -30.64 12.31 -4.10
C GLY A 133 -32.02 11.64 -4.18
N GLY A 134 -32.91 12.00 -3.25
CA GLY A 134 -34.27 11.51 -3.16
C GLY A 134 -35.03 11.86 -4.43
N ARG A 135 -35.16 10.86 -5.30
CA ARG A 135 -36.07 10.81 -6.44
C ARG A 135 -37.51 10.84 -5.89
N GLY A 136 -38.02 12.05 -5.66
CA GLY A 136 -39.37 12.30 -5.14
C GLY A 136 -40.34 12.71 -6.24
N ARG A 137 -41.01 11.70 -6.83
CA ARG A 137 -42.39 11.67 -7.36
C ARG A 137 -43.06 12.96 -7.86
N GLY A 138 -43.59 12.87 -9.08
CA GLY A 138 -44.69 13.71 -9.54
C GLY A 138 -46.05 13.40 -8.89
N ARG A 139 -47.00 14.31 -9.22
CA ARG A 139 -48.47 14.35 -9.03
C ARG A 139 -49.03 15.28 -7.94
N GLY A 140 -49.91 16.18 -8.39
CA GLY A 140 -50.94 16.92 -7.62
C GLY A 140 -50.56 18.39 -7.41
N LYS A 141 -51.30 19.42 -7.84
CA LYS A 141 -52.71 19.56 -8.24
C LYS A 141 -52.85 20.38 -9.51
#